data_AF-A0A535Q0U3-F1
#
_entry.id   AF-A0A535Q0U3-F1
#
_cell.length_a   1.000
_cell.length_b   1.000
_cell.length_c   1.000
_cell.angle_alpha   90.00
_cell.angle_beta   90.00
_cell.angle_gamma   90.00
#
_symmetry.space_group_name_H-M   'P 1'
#
loop_
_entity.id
_entity.type
_entity.pdbx_description
1 polymer ?
#
loop_
_entity_poly.entity_id
_entity_poly.type
_entity_poly.pdbx_seq_one_letter_code
_entity_poly.pdbx_strand_id
1 'polypeptide(L)' 'QKGYTLIPLRMYIVRNRAKVEVGLARGKRQYDKREAIAEREAKREIARAVRRG' A
#
# COMPACT_ATOMS: atom_id res chain seq x y z
N GLN A 1 23.28 0.53 -0.77
CA GLN A 1 22.47 -0.37 0.10
C GLN A 1 21.11 -0.58 -0.56
N LYS A 2 20.63 -1.83 -0.70
CA LYS A 2 19.33 -2.11 -1.34
C LYS A 2 18.21 -1.61 -0.41
N GLY A 3 17.43 -0.62 -0.84
CA GLY A 3 16.38 0.05 -0.04
C GLY A 3 15.18 -0.86 0.22
N TYR A 4 15.34 -1.80 1.15
CA TYR A 4 14.26 -2.60 1.70
C TYR A 4 13.74 -1.94 2.99
N THR A 5 12.43 -1.98 3.18
CA THR A 5 11.73 -1.46 4.36
C THR A 5 11.15 -2.65 5.12
N LEU A 6 11.39 -2.68 6.42
CA LEU A 6 10.76 -3.65 7.31
C LEU A 6 9.34 -3.19 7.62
N ILE A 7 8.33 -4.03 7.40
CA ILE A 7 6.93 -3.69 7.60
C ILE A 7 6.27 -4.77 8.47
N PRO A 8 5.50 -4.39 9.51
CA PRO A 8 4.70 -5.35 10.26
C PRO A 8 3.54 -5.87 9.39
N LEU A 9 3.40 -7.19 9.29
CA LEU A 9 2.29 -7.85 8.59
C LEU A 9 1.13 -8.06 9.55
N ARG A 10 1.39 -8.64 10.73
CA ARG A 10 0.35 -8.99 11.71
C ARG A 10 0.91 -8.89 13.12
N MET A 11 0.09 -8.43 14.06
CA MET A 11 0.39 -8.49 15.49
C MET A 11 -0.64 -9.39 16.16
N TYR A 12 -0.17 -10.35 16.96
CA TYR A 12 -1.02 -11.32 17.64
C TYR A 12 -0.45 -11.65 19.01
N ILE A 13 -1.34 -11.91 19.97
CA ILE A 13 -0.94 -12.22 21.36
C ILE A 13 -0.90 -13.74 21.53
N VAL A 14 0.23 -14.26 22.00
CA VAL A 14 0.39 -15.68 22.34
C VAL A 14 0.98 -15.80 23.73
N ARG A 15 0.29 -16.52 24.62
CA ARG A 15 0.75 -16.77 26.00
C ARG A 15 1.16 -15.47 26.73
N ASN A 16 0.26 -14.49 26.68
CA ASN A 16 0.43 -13.16 27.28
C ASN A 16 1.62 -12.34 26.72
N ARG A 17 2.13 -12.67 25.54
CA ARG A 17 3.19 -11.92 24.84
C ARG A 17 2.70 -11.46 23.47
N ALA A 18 2.94 -10.19 23.14
CA ALA A 18 2.69 -9.66 21.81
C ALA A 18 3.77 -10.17 20.84
N LYS A 19 3.35 -10.90 19.81
CA LYS A 19 4.19 -11.31 18.69
C LYS A 19 3.84 -10.46 17.47
N VAL A 20 4.87 -10.00 16.78
CA VAL A 20 4.75 -9.23 15.54
C VAL A 20 5.41 -10.03 14.43
N GLU A 21 4.63 -10.36 13.41
CA GLU A 21 5.14 -10.89 12.16
C GLU A 21 5.58 -9.71 11.29
N VAL A 22 6.84 -9.72 10.84
CA VAL A 22 7.45 -8.66 10.04
C VAL A 22 7.88 -9.22 8.69
N GLY A 23 7.56 -8.47 7.64
CA GLY A 23 7.96 -8.76 6.27
C GLY A 23 8.96 -7.73 5.74
N LEU A 24 9.77 -8.14 4.77
CA LEU A 24 10.64 -7.24 4.01
C LEU A 24 9.90 -6.80 2.75
N ALA A 25 9.68 -5.49 2.63
CA ALA A 25 9.09 -4.89 1.44
C ALA A 25 10.10 -4.01 0.71
N ARG A 26 9.94 -3.87 -0.60
CA ARG A 26 10.67 -2.87 -1.39
C ARG A 26 9.67 -1.80 -1.82
N GLY A 27 9.95 -0.53 -1.52
CA GLY A 27 9.11 0.58 -1.98
C GLY A 27 8.99 0.56 -3.51
N LYS A 28 7.76 0.76 -4.03
CA LYS A 28 7.51 0.89 -5.47
C LYS A 28 8.39 1.98 -6.09
N ARG A 29 8.91 1.72 -7.30
CA ARG A 29 9.76 2.70 -8.00
C ARG A 29 8.93 3.94 -8.32
N GLN A 30 9.57 5.11 -8.39
CA GLN A 30 8.86 6.37 -8.65
C GLN A 30 8.08 6.37 -9.99
N TYR A 31 8.55 5.57 -10.96
CA TYR A 31 7.87 5.36 -12.23
C TYR A 31 6.47 4.74 -12.03
N ASP A 32 6.38 3.62 -11.30
CA ASP A 32 5.12 2.93 -10.99
C ASP A 32 4.15 3.81 -10.17
N LYS A 33 4.69 4.78 -9.40
CA LYS A 33 3.86 5.73 -8.65
C LYS A 33 3.13 6.69 -9.59
N ARG A 34 3.74 7.14 -10.68
CA ARG A 34 3.09 8.06 -11.63
C ARG A 34 1.92 7.38 -12.33
N GLU A 35 2.12 6.15 -12.80
CA GLU A 35 1.08 5.35 -13.43
C GLU A 35 -0.07 5.05 -12.46
N ALA A 36 0.25 4.62 -11.23
CA ALA A 36 -0.77 4.38 -10.22
C ALA A 36 -1.52 5.65 -9.79
N ILE A 37 -0.88 6.82 -9.81
CA ILE A 37 -1.55 8.10 -9.52
C ILE A 37 -2.51 8.45 -10.66
N ALA A 38 -2.05 8.36 -11.91
CA ALA A 38 -2.87 8.64 -13.09
C ALA A 38 -4.09 7.71 -13.17
N GLU A 39 -3.91 6.40 -12.94
CA GLU A 39 -5.00 5.43 -12.94
C GLU A 39 -6.03 5.72 -11.83
N ARG A 40 -5.57 6.14 -10.65
CA ARG A 40 -6.44 6.48 -9.52
C ARG A 40 -7.21 7.78 -9.75
N GLU A 41 -6.61 8.74 -10.44
CA GLU A 41 -7.23 10.00 -10.81
C GLU A 41 -8.30 9.78 -11.88
N ALA A 42 -7.97 9.04 -12.95
CA ALA A 42 -8.92 8.64 -13.99
C ALA A 42 -10.14 7.88 -13.40
N LYS A 43 -9.90 6.92 -12.49
CA LYS A 43 -10.98 6.20 -11.79
C LYS A 43 -11.87 7.13 -10.95
N ARG A 44 -11.30 8.14 -10.29
CA ARG A 44 -12.09 9.14 -9.53
C ARG A 44 -12.91 10.03 -10.45
N GLU A 45 -12.36 10.43 -11.58
CA GLU A 45 -13.05 11.30 -12.53
C GLU A 45 -14.25 10.58 -13.17
N ILE A 46 -14.05 9.33 -13.60
CA ILE A 46 -15.13 8.44 -14.09
C ILE A 46 -16.20 8.27 -13.01
N ALA A 47 -15.82 7.95 -11.77
CA ALA A 47 -16.77 7.78 -10.68
C ALA A 47 -17.58 9.07 -10.37
N ARG A 48 -16.97 10.25 -10.53
CA ARG A 48 -17.68 11.54 -10.37
C ARG A 48 -18.63 11.82 -11.53
N ALA A 49 -18.24 11.49 -12.76
CA ALA A 49 -19.09 11.65 -13.94
C ALA A 49 -20.32 10.75 -13.87
N VAL A 50 -20.15 9.47 -13.49
CA VAL A 50 -21.23 8.50 -13.34
C VAL A 50 -22.22 8.89 -12.24
N ARG A 51 -21.77 9.58 -11.18
CA ARG A 51 -22.64 10.01 -10.07
C ARG A 51 -23.41 11.31 -10.36
N ARG A 52 -23.08 12.06 -11.42
CA ARG A 52 -23.78 13.30 -11.81
C ARG A 52 -24.78 13.13 -12.97
N GLY A 53 -24.86 11.94 -13.57
CA GLY A 53 -25.96 11.56 -14.47
C GLY A 53 -27.05 10.83 -13.71
#